data_AF-M4PW23-F1
#
_entry.id   AF-M4PW23-F1
#
_cell.length_a   1.000
_cell.length_b   1.000
_cell.length_c   1.000
_cell.angle_alpha   90.00
_cell.angle_beta   90.00
_cell.angle_gamma   90.00
#
_symmetry.space_group_name_H-M   'P 1'
#
loop_
_entity.id
_entity.type
_entity.pdbx_description
1 polymer ?
#
loop_
_entity_poly.entity_id
_entity_poly.type
_entity_poly.pdbx_seq_one_letter_code
_entity_poly.pdbx_strand_id
1 'polypeptide(L)'
;WQIMIHGESYKCIVAEPAKNAIGEDRIQERVFIVKLVNDKNDKNRVAGAVGFSVRDHQLYVYKAKAILLVAGGCVNIFRPRSVGEGQGRAWYPVWNSGSTYFVCAKGGAEMTCQEVRF
;
A
#
# COMPACT_ATOMS: atom_id res chain seq x y z
N TRP A 1 4.76 29.55 5.02
CA TRP A 1 3.44 29.30 4.42
C TRP A 1 2.78 28.12 5.10
N GLN A 2 1.99 28.36 6.13
CA GLN A 2 1.11 27.35 6.71
C GLN A 2 -0.31 27.77 6.35
N ILE A 3 -1.02 26.91 5.62
CA ILE A 3 -2.43 27.11 5.28
C ILE A 3 -3.22 26.18 6.19
N MET A 4 -4.05 26.76 7.04
CA MET A 4 -4.91 26.00 7.94
C MET A 4 -6.17 25.57 7.19
N ILE A 5 -6.60 24.32 7.40
CA ILE A 5 -7.82 23.76 6.82
C ILE A 5 -8.65 23.05 7.89
N HIS A 6 -9.97 23.00 7.69
CA HIS A 6 -10.87 22.12 8.44
C HIS A 6 -10.93 20.75 7.75
N GLY A 7 -9.86 19.97 7.92
CA GLY A 7 -9.58 18.78 7.11
C GLY A 7 -10.16 17.45 7.62
N GLU A 8 -11.17 17.44 8.49
CA GLU A 8 -11.74 16.21 9.04
C GLU A 8 -12.15 15.23 7.91
N SER A 9 -12.85 15.75 6.89
CA SER A 9 -13.35 14.95 5.77
C SER A 9 -12.37 14.83 4.60
N TYR A 10 -11.09 15.18 4.78
CA TYR A 10 -10.14 15.29 3.68
C TYR A 10 -10.03 13.98 2.87
N LYS A 11 -9.97 12.82 3.54
CA LYS A 11 -9.95 11.53 2.82
C LYS A 11 -11.25 11.26 2.06
N CYS A 12 -12.42 11.58 2.62
CA CYS A 12 -13.70 11.39 1.94
C CYS A 12 -13.78 12.26 0.68
N ILE A 13 -13.39 13.53 0.79
CA ILE A 13 -13.36 14.50 -0.32
C ILE A 13 -12.41 14.07 -1.44
N VAL A 14 -11.30 13.37 -1.13
CA VAL A 14 -10.38 12.84 -2.15
C VAL A 14 -10.82 11.48 -2.69
N ALA A 15 -11.47 10.65 -1.87
CA ALA A 15 -11.90 9.31 -2.26
C ALA A 15 -13.10 9.34 -3.22
N GLU A 16 -14.06 10.22 -2.97
CA GLU A 16 -15.27 10.35 -3.79
C GLU A 16 -14.98 10.68 -5.27
N PRO A 17 -14.18 11.70 -5.63
CA PRO A 17 -13.85 11.99 -7.03
C PRO A 17 -13.02 10.88 -7.67
N ALA A 18 -12.16 10.19 -6.90
CA ALA A 18 -11.42 9.03 -7.41
C ALA A 18 -12.39 7.89 -7.78
N LYS A 19 -13.35 7.59 -6.89
CA LYS A 19 -14.42 6.61 -7.14
C LYS A 19 -15.28 7.01 -8.35
N ASN A 20 -15.66 8.27 -8.47
CA ASN A 20 -16.47 8.77 -9.58
C ASN A 20 -15.73 8.71 -10.93
N ALA A 21 -14.42 8.99 -10.94
CA ALA A 21 -13.63 9.00 -12.16
C ALA A 21 -13.31 7.59 -12.68
N ILE A 22 -12.97 6.65 -11.77
CA ILE A 22 -12.65 5.27 -12.16
C ILE A 22 -13.88 4.35 -12.16
N GLY A 23 -14.98 4.70 -11.50
CA GLY A 23 -16.13 3.79 -11.38
C GLY A 23 -15.92 2.70 -10.33
N GLU A 24 -16.99 2.40 -9.61
CA GLU A 24 -17.00 1.48 -8.46
C GLU A 24 -16.72 0.02 -8.86
N ASP A 25 -17.13 -0.38 -10.06
CA ASP A 25 -16.90 -1.70 -10.64
C ASP A 25 -15.42 -2.00 -10.88
N ARG A 26 -14.58 -0.97 -10.97
CA ARG A 26 -13.13 -1.07 -11.14
C ARG A 26 -12.35 -0.88 -9.83
N ILE A 27 -13.04 -0.79 -8.69
CA ILE A 27 -12.44 -0.70 -7.36
C ILE A 27 -12.70 -2.00 -6.61
N GLN A 28 -11.62 -2.62 -6.15
CA GLN A 28 -11.71 -3.82 -5.33
C GLN A 28 -11.15 -3.55 -3.94
N GLU A 29 -12.03 -3.54 -2.95
CA GLU A 29 -11.67 -3.35 -1.55
C GLU A 29 -11.44 -4.69 -0.84
N ARG A 30 -10.83 -4.64 0.36
CA ARG A 30 -10.59 -5.82 1.21
C ARG A 30 -9.77 -6.94 0.56
N VAL A 31 -8.91 -6.56 -0.39
CA VAL A 31 -7.88 -7.44 -0.95
C VAL A 31 -6.51 -6.98 -0.49
N PHE A 32 -5.73 -7.91 0.05
CA PHE A 32 -4.34 -7.64 0.43
C PHE A 32 -3.39 -8.19 -0.64
N ILE A 33 -2.58 -7.31 -1.23
CA ILE A 33 -1.57 -7.68 -2.23
C ILE A 33 -0.30 -8.14 -1.52
N VAL A 34 0.21 -9.31 -1.90
CA VAL A 34 1.38 -9.95 -1.25
C VAL A 34 2.63 -9.96 -2.10
N LYS A 35 2.49 -9.94 -3.44
CA LYS A 35 3.64 -10.15 -4.33
C LYS A 35 3.38 -9.60 -5.74
N LEU A 36 4.44 -9.07 -6.36
CA LEU A 36 4.49 -8.79 -7.80
C LEU A 36 4.90 -10.03 -8.60
N VAL A 37 4.37 -10.13 -9.81
CA VAL A 37 4.71 -11.14 -10.80
C VAL A 37 5.40 -10.43 -11.96
N ASN A 38 6.64 -10.80 -12.24
CA ASN A 38 7.38 -10.29 -13.40
C ASN A 38 7.09 -11.15 -14.63
N ASP A 39 7.37 -10.59 -15.80
CA ASP A 39 7.19 -11.27 -17.08
C ASP A 39 8.07 -12.52 -17.15
N LYS A 40 7.54 -13.57 -17.78
CA LYS A 40 8.24 -14.86 -17.90
C LYS A 40 9.52 -14.74 -18.73
N ASN A 41 9.50 -13.88 -19.74
CA ASN A 41 10.57 -13.71 -20.72
C ASN A 41 11.47 -12.51 -20.40
N ASP A 42 10.96 -11.53 -19.64
CA ASP A 42 11.73 -10.38 -19.16
C ASP A 42 11.59 -10.22 -17.64
N LYS A 43 12.63 -10.64 -16.91
CA LYS A 43 12.64 -10.60 -15.43
C LYS A 43 12.61 -9.18 -14.85
N ASN A 44 12.91 -8.15 -15.64
CA ASN A 44 12.90 -6.75 -15.20
C ASN A 44 11.56 -6.04 -15.50
N ARG A 45 10.63 -6.72 -16.16
CA ARG A 45 9.32 -6.19 -16.51
C ARG A 45 8.24 -6.75 -15.60
N VAL A 46 7.41 -5.88 -15.02
CA VAL A 46 6.22 -6.31 -14.27
C VAL A 46 5.15 -6.86 -15.22
N ALA A 47 4.48 -7.94 -14.82
CA ALA A 47 3.38 -8.56 -15.56
C ALA A 47 2.08 -8.68 -14.72
N GLY A 48 2.15 -8.48 -13.40
CA GLY A 48 1.00 -8.64 -12.54
C GLY A 48 1.28 -8.56 -11.05
N ALA A 49 0.25 -8.88 -10.27
CA ALA A 49 0.32 -8.97 -8.81
C ALA A 49 -0.60 -10.08 -8.30
N VAL A 50 -0.28 -10.61 -7.13
CA VAL A 50 -1.09 -11.62 -6.43
C VAL A 50 -1.50 -11.09 -5.08
N GLY A 51 -2.75 -11.34 -4.71
CA GLY A 51 -3.33 -11.00 -3.41
C GLY A 51 -4.44 -11.95 -3.00
N PHE A 52 -5.02 -11.73 -1.84
CA PHE A 52 -6.14 -12.54 -1.34
C PHE A 52 -7.17 -11.67 -0.62
N SER A 53 -8.43 -12.13 -0.61
CA SER A 53 -9.51 -11.48 0.14
C SER A 53 -9.31 -11.68 1.64
N VAL A 54 -9.53 -10.63 2.43
CA VAL A 54 -9.61 -10.73 3.90
C VAL A 54 -11.06 -10.91 4.39
N ARG A 55 -11.98 -11.23 3.48
CA ARG A 55 -13.39 -11.48 3.75
C ARG A 55 -13.83 -12.87 3.29
N ASP A 56 -13.21 -13.38 2.24
CA ASP A 56 -13.57 -14.63 1.58
C ASP A 56 -12.32 -15.49 1.33
N HIS A 57 -12.50 -16.79 1.14
CA HIS A 57 -11.41 -17.69 0.75
C HIS A 57 -11.13 -17.60 -0.75
N GLN A 58 -10.66 -16.43 -1.19
CA GLN A 58 -10.41 -16.14 -2.61
C GLN A 58 -9.00 -15.57 -2.80
N LEU A 59 -8.30 -16.13 -3.80
CA LEU A 59 -7.00 -15.65 -4.27
C LEU A 59 -7.18 -14.91 -5.60
N TYR A 60 -6.58 -13.74 -5.71
CA TYR A 60 -6.61 -12.91 -6.91
C TYR A 60 -5.26 -12.92 -7.61
N VAL A 61 -5.30 -13.08 -8.93
CA VAL A 61 -4.15 -12.93 -9.81
C VAL A 61 -4.46 -11.84 -10.81
N TYR A 62 -3.86 -10.67 -10.61
CA TYR A 62 -4.00 -9.54 -11.51
C TYR A 62 -2.94 -9.60 -12.59
N LYS A 63 -3.35 -9.49 -13.86
CA LYS A 63 -2.45 -9.29 -15.00
C LYS A 63 -2.52 -7.82 -15.39
N ALA A 64 -1.37 -7.15 -15.46
CA ALA A 64 -1.30 -5.72 -15.75
C ALA A 64 -0.05 -5.39 -16.56
N LYS A 65 -0.16 -4.38 -17.44
CA LYS A 65 0.98 -3.87 -18.22
C LYS A 65 1.84 -2.88 -17.44
N ALA A 66 1.23 -2.23 -16.45
CA ALA A 66 1.85 -1.27 -15.56
C ALA A 66 1.19 -1.37 -14.18
N ILE A 67 1.97 -1.17 -13.12
CA ILE A 67 1.49 -1.21 -11.73
C ILE A 67 2.07 -0.01 -10.99
N LEU A 68 1.20 0.70 -10.28
CA LEU A 68 1.58 1.79 -9.38
C LEU A 68 1.49 1.30 -7.93
N LEU A 69 2.59 1.43 -7.17
CA LEU A 69 2.68 0.99 -5.80
C LEU A 69 2.50 2.16 -4.83
N VAL A 70 1.38 2.18 -4.12
CA VAL A 70 0.96 3.27 -3.22
C VAL A 70 0.43 2.73 -1.88
N ALA A 71 1.10 1.72 -1.31
CA ALA A 71 0.68 1.04 -0.08
C ALA A 71 1.29 1.67 1.21
N GLY A 72 1.63 2.96 1.17
CA GLY A 72 2.18 3.69 2.31
C GLY A 72 3.61 3.27 2.68
N GLY A 73 4.03 3.73 3.88
CA GLY A 73 5.35 3.48 4.46
C GLY A 73 5.42 2.23 5.34
N CYS A 74 6.22 2.27 6.40
CA CYS A 74 6.40 1.17 7.34
C CYS A 74 6.44 1.66 8.79
N VAL A 75 5.64 1.06 9.67
CA VAL A 75 5.57 1.34 11.11
C VAL A 75 5.75 0.07 11.92
N ASN A 76 5.85 0.18 13.24
CA ASN A 76 6.01 -0.95 14.15
C ASN A 76 7.22 -1.87 13.89
N ILE A 77 8.18 -1.42 13.08
CA ILE A 77 9.49 -2.06 12.92
C ILE A 77 10.41 -1.85 14.13
N PHE A 78 10.15 -0.79 14.91
CA PHE A 78 10.80 -0.52 16.19
C PHE A 78 9.78 -0.65 17.31
N ARG A 79 10.23 -1.07 18.50
CA ARG A 79 9.37 -1.15 19.69
C ARG A 79 8.91 0.26 20.09
N PRO A 80 7.58 0.52 20.17
CA PRO A 80 7.07 1.83 20.60
C PRO A 80 7.26 2.06 22.11
N ARG A 81 7.03 3.31 22.55
CA ARG A 81 7.13 3.70 23.96
C ARG A 81 6.07 3.05 24.85
N SER A 82 4.90 2.73 24.29
CA SER A 82 3.82 2.03 24.96
C SER A 82 3.66 0.63 24.36
N VAL A 83 3.79 -0.42 25.19
CA VAL A 83 3.87 -1.82 24.72
C VAL A 83 2.65 -2.68 25.06
N GLY A 84 1.66 -2.13 25.78
CA GLY A 84 0.35 -2.75 25.96
C GLY A 84 -0.62 -2.30 24.86
N GLU A 85 -1.87 -1.98 25.23
CA GLU A 85 -2.89 -1.45 24.30
C GLU A 85 -2.42 -0.21 23.53
N GLY A 86 -1.50 0.56 24.11
CA GLY A 86 -0.88 1.71 23.46
C GLY A 86 0.01 1.39 22.25
N GLN A 87 0.32 0.12 21.98
CA GLN A 87 1.11 -0.28 20.81
C GLN A 87 0.43 0.09 19.48
N GLY A 88 -0.91 0.20 19.48
CA GLY A 88 -1.68 0.67 18.32
C GLY A 88 -1.55 2.17 18.03
N ARG A 89 -1.01 2.96 18.97
CA ARG A 89 -0.93 4.44 18.88
C ARG A 89 0.43 4.90 18.36
N ALA A 90 0.80 4.41 17.18
CA ALA A 90 1.94 4.94 16.45
C ALA A 90 1.65 6.36 15.93
N TRP A 91 2.70 7.19 15.79
CA TRP A 91 2.56 8.54 15.23
C TRP A 91 2.16 8.51 13.74
N TYR A 92 2.67 7.52 13.01
CA TYR A 92 2.30 7.25 11.62
C TYR A 92 1.28 6.10 11.57
N PRO A 93 0.44 5.98 10.51
CA PRO A 93 -0.68 5.03 10.50
C PRO A 93 -0.26 3.57 10.74
N VAL A 94 -0.82 2.96 11.78
CA VAL A 94 -0.39 1.64 12.31
C VAL A 94 -0.54 0.47 11.33
N TRP A 95 -1.42 0.60 10.33
CA TRP A 95 -1.65 -0.40 9.30
C TRP A 95 -0.59 -0.41 8.18
N ASN A 96 0.33 0.55 8.16
CA ASN A 96 1.40 0.60 7.15
C ASN A 96 2.53 -0.39 7.52
N SER A 97 2.52 -1.57 6.92
CA SER A 97 3.46 -2.68 7.22
C SER A 97 4.67 -2.75 6.29
N GLY A 98 4.96 -1.70 5.50
CA GLY A 98 6.08 -1.72 4.55
C GLY A 98 5.81 -2.51 3.28
N SER A 99 4.53 -2.75 2.93
CA SER A 99 4.14 -3.52 1.75
C SER A 99 4.74 -2.96 0.46
N THR A 100 4.75 -1.63 0.29
CA THR A 100 5.39 -0.94 -0.85
C THR A 100 6.85 -1.38 -0.99
N TYR A 101 7.63 -1.28 0.08
CA TYR A 101 9.07 -1.58 0.06
C TYR A 101 9.33 -3.06 -0.20
N PHE A 102 8.57 -3.94 0.45
CA PHE A 102 8.72 -5.37 0.27
C PHE A 102 8.46 -5.79 -1.19
N VAL A 103 7.33 -5.35 -1.78
CA VAL A 103 6.97 -5.77 -3.13
C VAL A 103 7.86 -5.11 -4.20
N CYS A 104 8.32 -3.87 -3.98
CA CYS A 104 9.33 -3.22 -4.83
C CYS A 104 10.64 -4.02 -4.83
N ALA A 105 11.23 -4.21 -3.65
CA ALA A 105 12.54 -4.85 -3.52
C ALA A 105 12.52 -6.30 -4.02
N LYS A 106 11.45 -7.05 -3.72
CA LYS A 106 11.28 -8.42 -4.25
C LYS A 106 10.94 -8.48 -5.73
N GLY A 107 10.37 -7.41 -6.29
CA GLY A 107 10.17 -7.24 -7.73
C GLY A 107 11.45 -6.91 -8.49
N GLY A 108 12.56 -6.63 -7.79
CA GLY A 108 13.84 -6.26 -8.39
C GLY A 108 13.98 -4.76 -8.65
N ALA A 109 13.10 -3.92 -8.07
CA ALA A 109 13.23 -2.47 -8.17
C ALA A 109 14.38 -1.96 -7.27
N GLU A 110 15.11 -0.97 -7.78
CA GLU A 110 16.14 -0.28 -7.00
C GLU A 110 15.51 0.53 -5.87
N MET A 111 16.14 0.49 -4.70
CA MET A 111 15.72 1.21 -3.51
C MET A 111 16.77 2.27 -3.19
N THR A 112 16.33 3.44 -2.71
CA THR A 112 17.24 4.53 -2.32
C THR A 112 16.88 5.10 -0.96
N CYS A 113 17.84 5.73 -0.30
CA CYS A 113 17.71 6.42 1.00
C CYS A 113 16.99 5.59 2.08
N GLN A 114 17.21 4.27 2.13
CA GLN A 114 16.52 3.37 3.08
C GLN A 114 16.99 3.57 4.54
N GLU A 115 18.12 4.24 4.73
CA GLU A 115 18.66 4.63 6.03
C GLU A 115 17.92 5.81 6.67
N VAL A 116 17.24 6.62 5.84
CA VAL A 116 16.47 7.79 6.30
C VAL A 116 15.22 7.32 7.05
N ARG A 117 14.98 7.89 8.22
CA ARG A 117 13.84 7.59 9.09
C ARG A 117 13.19 8.87 9.61
N PHE A 118 11.95 8.74 10.04
CA PHE A 118 11.19 9.77 10.74
C PHE A 118 10.56 9.19 12.00
#